data_AF-A0AAW0KYJ0-F1
#
_entry.id   AF-A0AAW0KYJ0-F1
#
_cell.length_a   1.000
_cell.length_b   1.000
_cell.length_c   1.000
_cell.angle_alpha   90.00
_cell.angle_beta   90.00
_cell.angle_gamma   90.00
#
_symmetry.space_group_name_H-M   'P 1'
#
loop_
_entity.id
_entity.type
_entity.pdbx_description
1 polymer ?
#
loop_
_entity_poly.entity_id
_entity_poly.type
_entity_poly.pdbx_seq_one_letter_code
_entity_poly.pdbx_strand_id
1 'polypeptide(L)'
;MHDVGLWLEEINLGSYRQIFKENGVNGEYLEGMSMFTTEQILRFIRRCHMKWGDFITLCKELRRIKVACLKGEQKVRRPWWAPSCLSVLFVKVAKRNRQSRVVSLKLEP
;
A
#
# COMPACT_ATOMS: atom_id res chain seq x y z
N MET A 1 10.19 15.98 -9.25
CA MET A 1 9.40 14.74 -9.06
C MET A 1 9.35 14.45 -7.57
N HIS A 2 8.16 14.45 -6.98
CA HIS A 2 8.00 14.32 -5.53
C HIS A 2 8.17 12.85 -5.09
N ASP A 3 9.34 12.55 -4.52
CA ASP A 3 9.76 11.22 -4.07
C ASP A 3 9.03 10.79 -2.79
N VAL A 4 8.81 9.49 -2.59
CA VAL A 4 8.22 8.90 -1.36
C VAL A 4 8.99 9.27 -0.09
N GLY A 5 10.23 9.73 -0.22
CA GLY A 5 11.09 10.17 0.87
C GLY A 5 10.46 11.15 1.86
N LEU A 6 9.77 12.19 1.38
CA LEU A 6 9.13 13.17 2.28
C LEU A 6 7.98 12.54 3.09
N TRP A 7 7.28 11.56 2.52
CA TRP A 7 6.19 10.88 3.22
C TRP A 7 6.75 9.93 4.28
N LEU A 8 7.89 9.30 4.01
CA LEU A 8 8.60 8.50 5.01
C LEU A 8 9.00 9.34 6.22
N GLU A 9 9.43 10.59 6.03
CA GLU A 9 9.72 11.52 7.12
C GLU A 9 8.48 11.78 7.99
N GLU A 10 7.30 11.99 7.37
CA GLU A 10 6.03 12.21 8.09
C GLU A 10 5.60 11.03 8.99
N ILE A 11 6.00 9.80 8.64
CA ILE A 11 5.62 8.58 9.37
C ILE A 11 6.76 8.01 10.23
N ASN A 12 7.79 8.83 10.53
CA ASN A 12 8.99 8.45 11.30
C ASN A 12 9.83 7.33 10.66
N LEU A 13 9.76 7.16 9.34
CA LEU A 13 10.57 6.24 8.54
C LEU A 13 11.59 6.96 7.64
N GLY A 14 11.85 8.25 7.91
CA GLY A 14 12.72 9.10 7.09
C GLY A 14 14.16 8.58 6.92
N SER A 15 14.66 7.80 7.89
CA SER A 15 15.97 7.13 7.79
C SER A 15 16.07 6.17 6.60
N TYR A 16 14.95 5.65 6.11
CA TYR A 16 14.90 4.75 4.95
C TYR A 16 14.83 5.49 3.61
N ARG A 17 14.74 6.82 3.58
CA ARG A 17 14.58 7.63 2.36
C ARG A 17 15.63 7.32 1.30
N GLN A 18 16.90 7.33 1.68
CA GLN A 18 18.00 7.05 0.76
C GLN A 18 17.95 5.61 0.25
N ILE A 19 17.67 4.65 1.14
CA ILE A 19 17.58 3.23 0.82
C ILE A 19 16.41 2.95 -0.15
N PHE A 20 15.26 3.59 0.05
CA PHE A 20 14.10 3.44 -0.85
C PHE A 20 14.43 3.99 -2.23
N LYS A 21 15.11 5.15 -2.29
CA LYS A 21 15.55 5.75 -3.55
C LYS A 21 16.53 4.85 -4.31
N GLU A 22 17.55 4.33 -3.64
CA GLU A 22 18.55 3.41 -4.23
C GLU A 22 17.93 2.10 -4.70
N ASN A 23 16.90 1.62 -4.01
CA ASN A 23 16.20 0.39 -4.37
C ASN A 23 15.05 0.60 -5.38
N GLY A 24 14.82 1.83 -5.84
CA GLY A 24 13.75 2.15 -6.79
C GLY A 24 12.34 1.99 -6.21
N VAL A 25 12.20 2.08 -4.89
CA VAL A 25 10.91 2.01 -4.21
C VAL A 25 10.18 3.33 -4.42
N ASN A 26 9.20 3.35 -5.31
CA ASN A 26 8.36 4.51 -5.62
C ASN A 26 6.91 4.30 -5.17
N GLY A 27 6.02 5.26 -5.44
CA GLY A 27 4.61 5.16 -5.05
C GLY A 27 3.88 3.95 -5.65
N GLU A 28 4.18 3.59 -6.89
CA GLU A 28 3.62 2.41 -7.57
C GLU A 28 4.08 1.11 -6.90
N TYR A 29 5.36 1.02 -6.54
CA TYR A 29 5.90 -0.11 -5.77
C TYR A 29 5.18 -0.24 -4.41
N LEU A 30 4.97 0.88 -3.70
CA LEU A 30 4.27 0.89 -2.42
C LEU A 30 2.79 0.47 -2.55
N GLU A 31 2.12 0.89 -3.63
CA GLU A 31 0.75 0.46 -3.94
C GLU A 31 0.67 -1.07 -4.16
N GLY A 32 1.62 -1.60 -4.93
CA GLY A 32 1.76 -3.03 -5.23
C GLY A 32 2.10 -3.89 -4.01
N MET A 33 2.65 -3.29 -2.94
CA MET A 33 3.07 -4.01 -1.73
C MET A 33 1.92 -4.77 -1.05
N SER A 34 0.67 -4.32 -1.23
CA SER A 34 -0.50 -5.01 -0.69
C SER A 34 -0.79 -6.38 -1.33
N MET A 35 -0.13 -6.70 -2.44
CA MET A 35 -0.21 -7.97 -3.15
C MET A 35 1.05 -8.82 -2.99
N PHE A 36 2.02 -8.39 -2.18
CA PHE A 36 3.27 -9.13 -2.04
C PHE A 36 3.04 -10.48 -1.37
N THR A 37 3.67 -11.52 -1.93
CA THR A 37 3.82 -12.80 -1.26
C THR A 37 4.77 -12.67 -0.07
N THR A 38 4.76 -13.66 0.83
CA THR A 38 5.70 -13.72 1.95
C THR A 38 7.15 -13.61 1.47
N GLU A 39 7.51 -14.25 0.35
CA GLU A 39 8.86 -14.15 -0.21
C GLU A 39 9.21 -12.74 -0.68
N GLN A 40 8.27 -12.05 -1.35
CA GLN A 40 8.46 -10.68 -1.80
C GLN A 40 8.60 -9.73 -0.61
N ILE A 41 7.83 -9.93 0.46
CA ILE A 41 7.98 -9.22 1.73
C ILE A 41 9.38 -9.45 2.31
N LEU A 42 9.82 -10.71 2.45
CA LEU A 42 11.13 -11.02 3.01
C LEU A 42 12.29 -10.50 2.13
N ARG A 43 12.13 -10.48 0.81
CA ARG A 43 13.11 -9.87 -0.12
C ARG A 43 13.16 -8.35 0.06
N PHE A 44 12.01 -7.70 0.16
CA PHE A 44 11.91 -6.26 0.39
C PHE A 44 12.58 -5.84 1.71
N ILE A 45 12.24 -6.51 2.81
CA ILE A 45 12.78 -6.22 4.15
C ILE A 45 14.30 -6.36 4.14
N ARG A 46 14.83 -7.44 3.54
CA ARG A 46 16.28 -7.65 3.41
C ARG A 46 16.94 -6.58 2.54
N ARG A 47 16.38 -6.30 1.37
CA ARG A 47 16.94 -5.33 0.41
C ARG A 47 16.93 -3.89 0.96
N CYS A 48 15.93 -3.55 1.75
CA CYS A 48 15.82 -2.23 2.37
C CYS A 48 16.45 -2.17 3.76
N HIS A 49 17.09 -3.24 4.24
CA HIS A 49 17.62 -3.36 5.61
C HIS A 49 16.62 -2.90 6.68
N MET A 50 15.33 -3.16 6.44
CA MET A 50 14.25 -2.60 7.23
C MET A 50 14.02 -3.43 8.48
N LYS A 51 13.88 -2.78 9.63
CA LYS A 51 13.47 -3.49 10.85
C LYS A 51 12.04 -4.01 10.68
N TRP A 52 11.77 -5.19 11.25
CA TRP A 52 10.43 -5.78 11.20
C TRP A 52 9.36 -4.83 11.76
N GLY A 53 9.63 -4.17 12.90
CA GLY A 53 8.72 -3.20 13.49
C GLY A 53 8.39 -2.03 12.56
N ASP A 54 9.40 -1.49 11.86
CA ASP A 54 9.23 -0.39 10.91
C ASP A 54 8.45 -0.84 9.68
N PHE A 55 8.67 -2.07 9.20
CA PHE A 55 7.89 -2.66 8.13
C PHE A 55 6.40 -2.81 8.49
N ILE A 56 6.11 -3.20 9.75
CA ILE A 56 4.73 -3.25 10.25
C ILE A 56 4.11 -1.85 10.28
N THR A 57 4.86 -0.83 10.69
CA THR A 57 4.40 0.58 10.64
C THR A 57 4.10 1.01 9.20
N LEU A 58 4.99 0.73 8.25
CA LEU A 58 4.78 1.00 6.83
C LEU A 58 3.49 0.35 6.32
N CYS A 59 3.29 -0.94 6.61
CA CYS A 59 2.09 -1.67 6.21
C CYS A 59 0.79 -1.06 6.79
N LYS A 60 0.83 -0.61 8.05
CA LYS A 60 -0.32 0.06 8.69
C LYS A 60 -0.68 1.36 7.99
N GLU A 61 0.32 2.18 7.65
CA GLU A 61 0.11 3.45 6.93
C GLU A 61 -0.41 3.22 5.51
N LEU A 62 0.18 2.28 4.76
CA LEU A 62 -0.32 1.90 3.44
C LEU A 62 -1.77 1.42 3.48
N ARG A 63 -2.15 0.67 4.52
CA ARG A 63 -3.54 0.23 4.74
C ARG A 63 -4.47 1.41 5.02
N ARG A 64 -4.06 2.38 5.84
CA ARG A 64 -4.83 3.60 6.14
C ARG A 64 -5.11 4.40 4.87
N ILE A 65 -4.08 4.61 4.05
CA ILE A 65 -4.19 5.30 2.75
C ILE A 65 -5.17 4.55 1.84
N LYS A 66 -5.01 3.24 1.69
CA LYS A 66 -5.88 2.40 0.85
C LYS A 66 -7.35 2.49 1.28
N VAL A 67 -7.63 2.44 2.59
CA VAL A 67 -8.99 2.58 3.12
C VAL A 67 -9.56 3.97 2.87
N ALA A 68 -8.79 5.02 3.13
CA ALA A 68 -9.22 6.41 2.91
C ALA A 68 -9.57 6.66 1.44
N CYS A 69 -8.71 6.18 0.53
CA CYS A 69 -8.95 6.23 -0.90
C CYS A 69 -10.26 5.51 -1.28
N LEU A 70 -10.49 4.28 -0.79
CA LEU A 70 -11.73 3.54 -1.09
C LEU A 70 -13.00 4.24 -0.59
N LYS A 71 -12.91 4.97 0.52
CA LYS A 71 -14.04 5.69 1.10
C LYS A 71 -14.28 7.08 0.50
N GLY A 72 -13.39 7.55 -0.40
CA GLY A 72 -13.45 8.92 -0.92
C GLY A 72 -13.23 9.99 0.18
N GLU A 73 -12.65 9.61 1.32
CA GLU A 73 -12.42 10.48 2.45
C GLU A 73 -11.22 11.40 2.15
N GLN A 74 -11.49 12.64 1.73
CA GLN A 74 -10.45 13.66 1.48
C GLN A 74 -9.76 14.17 2.77
N LYS A 75 -10.26 13.80 3.95
CA LYS A 75 -9.71 14.26 5.25
C LYS A 75 -8.46 13.50 5.71
N VAL A 76 -8.17 12.33 5.15
CA VAL A 76 -6.91 11.64 5.45
C VAL A 76 -5.83 12.31 4.62
N ARG A 77 -4.70 12.66 5.25
CA ARG A 77 -3.53 13.25 4.60
C ARG A 77 -2.99 12.26 3.56
N ARG A 78 -3.58 12.31 2.37
CA ARG A 78 -3.24 11.43 1.27
C ARG A 78 -1.86 11.85 0.78
N PRO A 79 -0.88 10.93 0.72
CA PRO A 79 0.41 11.27 0.13
C PRO A 79 0.21 11.66 -1.33
N TRP A 80 0.91 12.69 -1.81
CA TRP A 80 0.82 13.15 -3.21
C TRP A 80 1.14 12.04 -4.22
N TRP A 81 1.97 11.06 -3.83
CA TRP A 81 2.35 9.93 -4.68
C TRP A 81 1.27 8.86 -4.76
N ALA A 82 0.35 8.81 -3.78
CA ALA A 82 -0.68 7.79 -3.74
C ALA A 82 -1.69 8.07 -4.86
N PRO A 83 -1.95 7.11 -5.76
CA PRO A 83 -2.84 7.33 -6.89
C PRO A 83 -4.25 7.64 -6.40
N SER A 84 -4.98 8.36 -7.26
CA SER A 84 -6.42 8.56 -7.04
C SER A 84 -7.03 7.18 -7.01
N CYS A 85 -7.91 6.92 -6.06
CA CYS A 85 -8.59 5.65 -5.76
C CYS A 85 -9.22 4.90 -6.97
N LEU A 86 -9.12 5.48 -8.16
CA LEU A 86 -9.56 5.02 -9.46
C LEU A 86 -8.50 4.20 -10.21
N SER A 87 -7.40 3.74 -9.57
CA SER A 87 -6.46 2.85 -10.27
C SER A 87 -7.19 1.58 -10.72
N VAL A 88 -7.08 1.25 -12.01
CA VAL A 88 -7.86 0.20 -12.70
C VAL A 88 -7.68 -1.17 -12.04
N LEU A 89 -6.55 -1.39 -11.37
CA LEU A 89 -6.25 -2.61 -10.61
C LEU A 89 -7.16 -2.75 -9.37
N PHE A 90 -7.36 -1.68 -8.59
CA PHE A 90 -8.28 -1.72 -7.45
C PHE A 90 -9.72 -1.88 -7.89
N VAL A 91 -10.14 -1.25 -8.99
CA VAL A 91 -11.50 -1.44 -9.55
C VAL A 91 -11.70 -2.89 -10.00
N LYS A 92 -10.74 -3.50 -10.72
CA LYS A 92 -10.82 -4.89 -11.17
C LYS A 92 -10.87 -5.89 -10.02
N VAL A 93 -10.03 -5.71 -8.99
CA VAL A 93 -10.00 -6.60 -7.82
C VAL A 93 -11.22 -6.40 -6.93
N ALA A 94 -11.66 -5.16 -6.69
CA ALA A 94 -12.90 -4.90 -5.94
C ALA A 94 -14.13 -5.45 -6.66
N LYS A 95 -14.17 -5.38 -8.00
CA LYS A 95 -15.25 -5.98 -8.81
C LYS A 95 -15.25 -7.52 -8.72
N ARG A 96 -14.07 -8.16 -8.77
CA ARG A 96 -13.93 -9.61 -8.51
C ARG A 96 -14.32 -10.01 -7.08
N ASN A 97 -13.91 -9.25 -6.07
CA ASN A 97 -14.21 -9.55 -4.67
C ASN A 97 -15.70 -9.34 -4.34
N ARG A 98 -16.37 -8.35 -4.95
CA ARG A 98 -17.83 -8.22 -4.89
C ARG A 98 -18.54 -9.40 -5.54
N GLN A 99 -18.08 -9.89 -6.69
CA GLN A 99 -18.67 -11.07 -7.33
C GLN A 99 -18.49 -12.34 -6.48
N SER A 100 -17.32 -12.58 -5.89
CA SER A 100 -17.13 -13.73 -4.99
C SER A 100 -18.01 -13.69 -3.74
N ARG A 101 -18.27 -12.51 -3.16
CA ARG A 101 -19.18 -12.38 -2.00
C ARG A 101 -20.66 -12.54 -2.36
N VAL A 102 -21.07 -12.17 -3.56
CA VAL A 102 -22.47 -12.32 -4.03
C VAL A 102 -22.81 -13.79 -4.33
N VAL A 103 -21.81 -14.66 -4.53
CA VAL A 103 -22.00 -16.09 -4.80
C VAL A 103 -22.11 -16.94 -3.52
N SER A 104 -21.92 -16.37 -2.33
CA SER A 104 -22.04 -17.10 -1.04
C SER A 104 -23.33 -16.80 -0.25
N LEU A 105 -24.33 -16.15 -0.85
CA LEU A 105 -25.64 -15.88 -0.21
C LEU A 105 -26.79 -16.72 -0.78
N LYS A 106 -26.49 -17.87 -1.38
CA LYS A 106 -27.53 -18.82 -1.78
C LYS A 106 -27.11 -20.24 -1.42
N LEU A 107 -27.68 -20.73 -0.33
CA LEU A 107 -28.02 -22.11 0.03
C LEU A 107 -28.53 -22.02 1.49
N GLU A 108 -29.73 -22.41 1.89
CA GLU A 108 -30.73 -23.35 1.36
C GLU A 108 -32.15 -23.03 1.90
N PRO A 109 -33.21 -23.75 1.49
CA PRO A 109 -34.62 -23.53 1.86
C PRO A 109 -34.95 -23.59 3.35
#